data_AF-A0A1G8MWE7-F1
#
_entry.id   AF-A0A1G8MWE7-F1
#
_cell.length_a   1.000
_cell.length_b   1.000
_cell.length_c   1.000
_cell.angle_alpha   90.00
_cell.angle_beta   90.00
_cell.angle_gamma   90.00
#
_symmetry.space_group_name_H-M   'P 1'
#
loop_
_entity.id
_entity.type
_entity.pdbx_description
1 polymer ?
#
loop_
_entity_poly.entity_id
_entity_poly.type
_entity_poly.pdbx_seq_one_letter_code
_entity_poly.pdbx_strand_id
1 'polypeptide(L)' 'MEIVHINHANQRSDTKPHVMAVGFFDGVHLGHKELLNHAWETGKKHNILFSVMTLARILMR' A
#
# COMPACT_ATOMS: atom_id res chain seq x y z
N MET A 1 3.02 11.02 -4.00
CA MET A 1 2.28 9.85 -3.47
C MET A 1 0.80 10.19 -3.54
N GLU A 2 0.02 9.39 -4.26
CA GLU A 2 -1.45 9.46 -4.26
C GLU A 2 -1.96 8.66 -3.05
N ILE A 3 -2.98 9.16 -2.34
CA ILE A 3 -3.66 8.44 -1.25
C ILE A 3 -5.08 8.14 -1.70
N VAL A 4 -5.46 6.87 -1.63
CA VAL A 4 -6.80 6.40 -2.02
C VAL A 4 -7.49 5.82 -0.80
N HIS A 5 -8.65 6.38 -0.45
CA HIS A 5 -9.49 5.86 0.62
C HIS A 5 -10.47 4.82 0.04
N ILE A 6 -10.23 3.55 0.36
CA ILE A 6 -11.06 2.44 -0.11
C ILE A 6 -12.16 2.20 0.92
N ASN A 7 -13.41 2.20 0.47
CA ASN A 7 -14.58 1.81 1.26
C ASN A 7 -15.51 0.94 0.40
N HIS A 8 -16.50 0.32 1.02
CA HIS A 8 -17.43 -0.58 0.32
C HIS A 8 -18.23 0.11 -0.81
N ALA A 9 -18.46 1.43 -0.71
CA ALA A 9 -19.20 2.18 -1.72
C ALA A 9 -18.35 2.56 -2.96
N ASN A 10 -17.02 2.64 -2.80
CA ASN A 10 -16.10 3.07 -3.84
C ASN A 10 -15.40 1.87 -4.49
N GLN A 11 -16.13 1.11 -5.31
CA GLN A 11 -15.51 0.13 -6.20
C GLN A 11 -14.74 0.86 -7.31
N ARG A 12 -13.41 0.86 -7.25
CA ARG A 12 -12.58 1.42 -8.33
C ARG A 12 -12.34 0.32 -9.36
N SER A 13 -12.84 0.52 -10.57
CA SER A 13 -12.84 -0.49 -11.66
C SER A 13 -11.60 -0.45 -12.55
N ASP A 14 -10.64 0.45 -12.30
CA ASP A 14 -9.45 0.60 -13.13
C ASP A 14 -8.19 0.74 -12.26
N THR A 15 -7.52 -0.39 -12.04
CA THR A 15 -6.24 -0.45 -11.31
C THR A 15 -5.14 -0.82 -12.29
N LYS A 16 -4.16 0.08 -12.46
CA LYS A 16 -2.91 -0.24 -13.16
C LYS A 16 -2.17 -1.36 -12.42
N PRO A 17 -1.42 -2.24 -13.11
CA PRO A 17 -0.58 -3.25 -12.46
C PRO A 17 0.38 -2.63 -11.46
N HIS A 18 0.46 -3.21 -10.26
CA HIS A 18 1.29 -2.69 -9.19
C HIS A 18 1.70 -3.78 -8.19
N VAL A 19 2.84 -3.57 -7.53
CA VAL A 19 3.24 -4.30 -6.32
C VAL A 19 2.64 -3.56 -5.13
N MET A 20 1.91 -4.28 -4.29
CA MET A 20 1.30 -3.72 -3.08
C MET A 20 1.94 -4.32 -1.83
N ALA A 21 2.45 -3.47 -0.95
CA ALA A 21 2.76 -3.85 0.42
C ALA A 21 1.52 -3.64 1.29
N VAL A 22 1.09 -4.66 2.03
CA VAL A 22 -0.12 -4.61 2.88
C VAL A 22 0.26 -4.79 4.34
N GLY A 23 -0.20 -3.90 5.21
CA GLY A 23 0.10 -3.95 6.64
C GLY A 23 -0.36 -2.70 7.39
N PHE A 24 -0.38 -2.75 8.71
CA PHE A 24 -0.76 -1.59 9.53
C PHE A 24 0.32 -0.48 9.51
N PHE A 25 1.59 -0.86 9.34
CA PHE A 25 2.74 0.05 9.21
C PHE A 25 2.88 1.12 10.31
N ASP A 26 2.34 0.88 11.51
CA ASP A 26 2.52 1.79 12.64
C ASP A 26 4.00 1.84 13.07
N GLY A 27 4.53 3.05 13.22
CA GLY A 27 5.92 3.31 13.58
C GLY A 27 7.00 2.97 12.54
N VAL A 28 6.67 2.39 11.38
CA VAL A 28 7.59 2.11 10.23
C VAL A 28 9.03 1.70 10.66
N HIS A 29 9.13 0.70 11.53
CA HIS A 29 10.42 0.20 12.03
C HIS A 29 11.20 -0.59 10.97
N LEU A 30 12.36 -1.17 11.33
CA LEU A 30 13.27 -1.85 10.39
C LEU A 30 12.57 -2.93 9.54
N GLY A 31 11.77 -3.82 10.15
CA GLY A 31 11.01 -4.83 9.40
C GLY A 31 10.03 -4.24 8.37
N HIS A 32 9.36 -3.13 8.70
CA HIS A 32 8.51 -2.44 7.72
C HIS A 32 9.34 -1.86 6.58
N LYS A 33 10.50 -1.26 6.88
CA LYS A 33 11.40 -0.72 5.85
C LYS A 33 11.90 -1.80 4.90
N GLU A 34 12.30 -2.97 5.41
CA GLU A 34 12.73 -4.10 4.58
C GLU A 34 11.63 -4.56 3.62
N LEU A 35 10.41 -4.75 4.13
CA LEU A 35 9.25 -5.13 3.31
C LEU A 35 8.94 -4.08 2.23
N LEU A 36 8.89 -2.80 2.62
CA LEU A 36 8.58 -1.69 1.71
C LEU A 36 9.65 -1.53 0.62
N ASN A 37 10.93 -1.67 0.98
CA ASN A 37 12.04 -1.62 0.03
C ASN A 37 11.98 -2.78 -0.95
N HIS A 38 11.74 -4.00 -0.47
CA HIS A 38 11.62 -5.17 -1.35
C HIS A 38 10.47 -5.03 -2.36
N ALA A 39 9.32 -4.52 -1.92
CA ALA A 39 8.19 -4.26 -2.80
C ALA A 39 8.48 -3.14 -3.82
N TRP A 40 9.18 -2.08 -3.39
CA TRP A 40 9.59 -0.99 -4.27
C TRP A 40 10.59 -1.45 -5.34
N GLU A 41 11.62 -2.21 -4.95
CA GLU A 41 12.61 -2.80 -5.87
C GLU A 41 11.95 -3.75 -6.87
N THR A 42 10.98 -4.56 -6.42
CA THR A 42 10.20 -5.43 -7.30
C THR A 42 9.41 -4.62 -8.33
N GLY A 43 8.75 -3.53 -7.91
CA GLY A 43 8.06 -2.62 -8.83
C GLY A 43 8.99 -2.04 -9.89
N LYS A 44 10.19 -1.58 -9.47
CA LYS A 44 11.21 -1.07 -10.40
C LYS A 44 11.70 -2.13 -11.38
N LYS A 45 11.99 -3.34 -10.90
CA LYS A 45 12.45 -4.47 -11.74
C LYS A 45 11.45 -4.83 -12.83
N HIS A 46 10.16 -4.77 -12.51
CA HIS A 46 9.08 -5.14 -13.43
C HIS A 46 8.45 -3.95 -14.16
N ASN A 47 8.94 -2.72 -13.95
CA ASN A 47 8.37 -1.49 -14.50
C ASN A 47 6.86 -1.35 -14.22
N ILE A 48 6.44 -1.68 -13.00
CA ILE A 48 5.06 -1.56 -12.51
C ILE A 48 5.03 -0.66 -11.27
N LEU A 49 3.85 -0.13 -10.94
CA LEU A 49 3.71 0.81 -9.83
C LEU A 49 3.99 0.13 -8.48
N PHE A 50 4.40 0.92 -7.50
CA PHE A 50 4.50 0.50 -6.10
C PHE A 50 3.42 1.21 -5.28
N SER A 51 2.75 0.47 -4.41
CA SER A 51 1.68 0.99 -3.55
C SER A 51 1.73 0.37 -2.15
N VAL A 52 1.11 1.06 -1.21
CA VAL A 52 0.98 0.61 0.17
C VAL A 52 -0.50 0.67 0.56
N MET A 53 -1.01 -0.43 1.10
CA MET A 53 -2.33 -0.46 1.74
C MET A 53 -2.13 -0.58 3.24
N THR A 54 -2.60 0.45 3.95
CA THR A 54 -2.68 0.45 5.42
C THR A 54 -4.13 0.59 5.88
N LEU A 55 -4.38 0.18 7.11
CA LEU A 55 -5.68 0.28 7.75
C LEU A 55 -5.63 1.44 8.75
N ALA A 56 -6.48 2.43 8.57
CA ALA A 56 -6.72 3.40 9.62
C ALA A 56 -7.63 2.76 10.67
N ARG A 57 -7.26 2.87 11.96
CA ARG A 57 -8.14 2.48 13.06
C ARG A 57 -9.43 3.30 12.96
N ILE A 58 -10.55 2.63 12.70
CA ILE A 58 -11.87 3.24 12.88
C ILE A 58 -12.05 3.39 14.39
N LEU A 59 -11.92 4.60 14.91
CA LEU A 59 -12.54 4.96 16.17
C LEU A 59 -14.04 4.94 15.93
N MET A 60 -14.70 3.82 16.25
CA MET A 60 -16.14 3.84 16.47
C MET A 60 -16.38 4.76 17.66
N ARG A 61 -16.77 6.00 17.38
CA ARG A 61 -17.40 6.88 18.35
C ARG A 61 -18.90 6.68 18.29
#